data_AF-Q9HP34-F1
#
_entry.id   AF-Q9HP34-F1
#
_cell.length_a   1.000
_cell.length_b   1.000
_cell.length_c   1.000
_cell.angle_alpha   90.00
_cell.angle_beta   90.00
_cell.angle_gamma   90.00
#
_symmetry.space_group_name_H-M   'P 1'
#
loop_
_entity.id
_entity.type
_entity.pdbx_description
1 polymer ?
#
loop_
_entity_poly.entity_id
_entity_poly.type
_entity_poly.pdbx_seq_one_letter_code
_entity_poly.pdbx_strand_id
1 'polypeptide(L)'
;MHALVVGGAGTDIADALEAEGVDVTRLEGVVSGDRLEDAGVADADLLVVADSNEATAVPVAHEHNPDIRTVAYTGDGVPEFIKGVLDLTVDPALLDATAVAEELAA
;
A
#
# COMPACT_ATOMS: atom_id res chain seq x y z
N MET A 1 -4.97 -6.79 -11.61
CA MET A 1 -5.00 -5.97 -10.40
C MET A 1 -3.92 -4.92 -10.54
N HIS A 2 -4.24 -3.66 -10.26
CA HIS A 2 -3.28 -2.56 -10.17
C HIS A 2 -3.10 -2.14 -8.71
N ALA A 3 -1.85 -2.08 -8.27
CA ALA A 3 -1.51 -1.76 -6.89
C ALA A 3 -0.50 -0.60 -6.82
N LEU A 4 -0.72 0.31 -5.87
CA LEU A 4 0.24 1.34 -5.51
C LEU A 4 0.99 0.89 -4.25
N VAL A 5 2.32 0.94 -4.28
CA VAL A 5 3.14 0.67 -3.09
C VAL A 5 3.86 1.96 -2.71
N VAL A 6 3.54 2.49 -1.52
CA VAL A 6 4.12 3.72 -0.99
C VAL A 6 5.07 3.41 0.16
N GLY A 7 6.22 4.09 0.15
CA GLY A 7 7.21 3.95 1.21
C GLY A 7 8.11 2.73 1.05
N GLY A 8 9.38 2.90 1.44
CA GLY A 8 10.40 1.86 1.50
C GLY A 8 10.86 1.30 0.15
N ALA A 9 11.92 1.90 -0.40
CA ALA A 9 12.69 1.40 -1.56
C ALA A 9 13.35 0.00 -1.36
N GLY A 10 13.03 -0.70 -0.28
CA GLY A 10 13.55 -2.02 0.07
C GLY A 10 12.52 -2.95 0.68
N THR A 11 11.22 -2.69 0.47
CA THR A 11 10.18 -3.62 0.90
C THR A 11 9.98 -4.70 -0.15
N ASP A 12 10.07 -5.94 0.30
CA ASP A 12 9.90 -7.16 -0.48
C ASP A 12 8.45 -7.33 -0.99
N ILE A 13 7.49 -6.61 -0.42
CA ILE A 13 6.07 -6.71 -0.80
C ILE A 13 5.79 -6.28 -2.24
N ALA A 14 6.49 -5.27 -2.78
CA ALA A 14 6.32 -4.87 -4.17
C ALA A 14 6.82 -5.95 -5.13
N ASP A 15 8.00 -6.51 -4.86
CA ASP A 15 8.57 -7.60 -5.65
C ASP A 15 7.69 -8.86 -5.58
N ALA A 16 7.13 -9.17 -4.41
CA ALA A 16 6.23 -10.30 -4.21
C ALA A 16 4.90 -10.13 -4.97
N LEU A 17 4.30 -8.94 -4.93
CA LEU A 17 3.08 -8.65 -5.70
C LEU A 17 3.30 -8.75 -7.21
N GLU A 18 4.44 -8.26 -7.71
CA GLU A 18 4.82 -8.41 -9.12
C GLU A 18 5.00 -9.89 -9.50
N ALA A 19 5.54 -10.71 -8.60
CA ALA A 19 5.68 -12.15 -8.82
C ALA A 19 4.33 -12.89 -8.95
N GLU A 20 3.29 -12.39 -8.28
CA GLU A 20 1.89 -12.86 -8.42
C GLU A 20 1.18 -12.26 -9.65
N GLY A 21 1.87 -11.44 -10.45
CA GLY A 21 1.32 -10.84 -11.67
C GLY A 21 0.48 -9.58 -11.45
N VAL A 22 0.58 -8.94 -10.28
CA VAL A 22 -0.02 -7.63 -10.01
C VAL A 22 0.78 -6.55 -10.76
N ASP A 23 0.07 -5.60 -11.38
CA ASP A 23 0.69 -4.40 -11.95
C ASP A 23 1.00 -3.41 -10.83
N VAL A 24 2.27 -3.24 -10.48
CA VAL A 24 2.69 -2.47 -9.31
C VAL A 24 3.31 -1.14 -9.72
N THR A 25 2.77 -0.05 -9.18
CA THR A 25 3.39 1.28 -9.25
C THR A 25 4.02 1.61 -7.90
N ARG A 26 5.34 1.77 -7.88
CA ARG A 26 6.12 2.09 -6.68
C ARG A 26 6.30 3.60 -6.55
N LEU A 27 5.94 4.13 -5.39
CA LEU A 27 6.06 5.54 -5.05
C LEU A 27 7.09 5.71 -3.93
N GLU A 28 8.27 6.20 -4.31
CA GLU A 28 9.39 6.43 -3.40
C GLU A 28 9.50 7.90 -2.95
N GLY A 29 10.01 8.07 -1.73
CA GLY A 29 10.11 9.36 -1.06
C GLY A 29 8.73 9.90 -0.68
N VAL A 30 8.67 11.21 -0.43
CA VAL A 30 7.43 11.86 0.03
C VAL A 30 6.32 11.72 -1.01
N VAL A 31 5.21 11.13 -0.60
CA VAL A 31 4.04 10.91 -1.46
C VAL A 31 3.02 12.03 -1.26
N SER A 32 2.83 12.86 -2.29
CA SER A 32 1.80 13.89 -2.33
C SER A 32 0.53 13.38 -3.02
N GLY A 33 -0.60 14.09 -2.82
CA GLY A 33 -1.86 13.81 -3.54
C GLY A 33 -1.67 13.81 -5.06
N ASP A 34 -1.04 14.85 -5.61
CA ASP A 34 -0.72 14.91 -7.05
C ASP A 34 0.08 13.70 -7.54
N ARG A 35 0.99 13.15 -6.72
CA ARG A 35 1.77 11.96 -7.08
C ARG A 35 0.93 10.68 -7.07
N LEU A 36 -0.05 10.58 -6.17
CA LEU A 36 -1.02 9.48 -6.18
C LEU A 36 -1.94 9.57 -7.40
N GLU A 37 -2.39 10.78 -7.74
CA GLU A 37 -3.20 11.02 -8.94
C GLU A 37 -2.43 10.65 -10.22
N ASP A 38 -1.19 11.14 -10.37
CA ASP A 38 -0.32 10.81 -11.51
C ASP A 38 -0.02 9.30 -11.60
N ALA A 39 -0.03 8.59 -10.46
CA ALA A 39 0.16 7.16 -10.37
C ALA A 39 -1.11 6.34 -10.67
N GLY A 40 -2.26 7.00 -10.88
CA GLY A 40 -3.52 6.34 -11.21
C GLY A 40 -4.31 5.82 -10.01
N VAL A 41 -4.20 6.45 -8.83
CA VAL A 41 -4.92 6.03 -7.61
C VAL A 41 -6.44 5.93 -7.79
N ALA A 42 -7.02 6.71 -8.71
CA ALA A 42 -8.45 6.74 -8.98
C ALA A 42 -9.02 5.39 -9.43
N ASP A 43 -8.21 4.58 -10.12
CA ASP A 43 -8.61 3.28 -10.68
C ASP A 43 -7.82 2.11 -10.06
N ALA A 44 -6.96 2.38 -9.09
CA ALA A 44 -6.15 1.35 -8.42
C ALA A 44 -7.03 0.45 -7.53
N ASP A 45 -6.72 -0.84 -7.50
CA ASP A 45 -7.43 -1.83 -6.68
C ASP A 45 -6.91 -1.85 -5.24
N LEU A 46 -5.62 -1.54 -5.06
CA LEU A 46 -4.90 -1.72 -3.80
C LEU A 46 -3.89 -0.59 -3.57
N LEU A 47 -3.82 -0.09 -2.34
CA LEU A 47 -2.72 0.71 -1.82
C LEU A 47 -2.03 -0.04 -0.68
N VAL A 48 -0.73 -0.30 -0.83
CA VAL A 48 0.13 -0.85 0.22
C VAL A 48 1.04 0.23 0.77
N VAL A 49 0.97 0.47 2.08
CA VAL A 49 1.84 1.38 2.83
C VAL A 49 2.92 0.56 3.52
N ALA A 50 4.15 0.67 3.04
CA ALA A 50 5.29 -0.07 3.56
C ALA A 50 6.12 0.75 4.58
N ASP A 51 5.89 2.07 4.65
CA ASP A 51 6.49 2.97 5.62
C ASP A 51 5.40 3.75 6.37
N SER A 52 5.41 3.68 7.70
CA SER A 52 4.43 4.38 8.55
C SER A 52 4.49 5.91 8.41
N ASN A 53 5.60 6.47 7.94
CA ASN A 53 5.73 7.90 7.65
C ASN A 53 4.87 8.33 6.44
N GLU A 54 4.58 7.41 5.53
CA GLU A 54 3.73 7.66 4.34
C GLU A 54 2.27 7.24 4.59
N ALA A 55 1.90 6.95 5.85
CA ALA A 55 0.54 6.56 6.24
C ALA A 55 -0.54 7.58 5.83
N THR A 56 -0.18 8.86 5.65
CA THR A 56 -1.12 9.88 5.15
C THR A 56 -1.59 9.63 3.72
N ALA A 57 -0.93 8.77 2.95
CA ALA A 57 -1.41 8.35 1.64
C ALA A 57 -2.76 7.61 1.71
N VAL A 58 -3.08 6.94 2.82
CA VAL A 58 -4.35 6.20 2.99
C VAL A 58 -5.58 7.10 2.88
N PRO A 59 -5.77 8.13 3.72
CA PRO A 59 -6.93 9.01 3.59
C PRO A 59 -6.96 9.76 2.26
N VAL A 60 -5.80 10.15 1.71
CA VAL A 60 -5.73 10.82 0.41
C VAL A 60 -6.18 9.88 -0.71
N ALA A 61 -5.74 8.63 -0.71
CA ALA A 61 -6.19 7.65 -1.70
C ALA A 61 -7.71 7.45 -1.65
N HIS A 62 -8.30 7.38 -0.45
CA HIS A 62 -9.76 7.31 -0.29
C HIS A 62 -10.51 8.54 -0.81
N GLU A 63 -9.89 9.73 -0.78
CA GLU A 63 -10.49 10.93 -1.39
C GLU A 63 -10.60 10.82 -2.92
N HIS A 64 -9.66 10.12 -3.56
CA HIS A 64 -9.66 9.90 -5.01
C HIS A 64 -10.44 8.64 -5.43
N ASN A 65 -10.36 7.58 -4.63
CA ASN A 65 -11.00 6.30 -4.86
C ASN A 65 -11.55 5.74 -3.52
N PRO A 66 -12.83 5.96 -3.22
CA PRO A 66 -13.44 5.49 -1.96
C PRO A 66 -13.52 3.97 -1.80
N ASP A 67 -13.33 3.22 -2.89
CA ASP A 67 -13.43 1.75 -2.91
C ASP A 67 -12.06 1.07 -2.90
N ILE A 68 -10.95 1.84 -2.86
CA ILE A 68 -9.60 1.27 -2.85
C ILE A 68 -9.36 0.47 -1.57
N ARG A 69 -8.79 -0.74 -1.71
CA ARG A 69 -8.36 -1.53 -0.57
C ARG A 69 -7.02 -1.01 -0.06
N THR A 70 -6.86 -0.90 1.25
CA THR A 70 -5.67 -0.30 1.87
C THR A 70 -5.03 -1.26 2.87
N VAL A 71 -3.72 -1.49 2.73
CA VAL A 71 -2.95 -2.42 3.55
C VAL A 71 -1.70 -1.72 4.06
N ALA A 72 -1.45 -1.75 5.37
CA ALA A 72 -0.15 -1.39 5.92
C ALA A 72 0.68 -2.66 6.10
N TYR A 73 1.84 -2.75 5.45
CA TYR A 73 2.79 -3.84 5.60
C TYR A 73 4.05 -3.29 6.26
N THR A 74 4.05 -3.19 7.59
CA THR A 74 5.10 -2.52 8.35
C THR A 74 5.17 -3.03 9.79
N GLY A 75 6.38 -3.07 10.35
CA GLY A 75 6.61 -3.43 11.75
C GLY A 75 6.48 -2.27 12.74
N ASP A 76 6.45 -1.03 12.25
CA ASP A 76 6.46 0.17 13.10
C ASP A 76 5.07 0.57 13.62
N GLY A 77 4.05 -0.27 13.36
CA GLY A 77 2.66 0.05 13.63
C GLY A 77 2.16 1.20 12.73
N VAL A 78 0.89 1.57 12.92
CA VAL A 78 0.25 2.63 12.14
C VAL A 78 -0.25 3.77 13.04
N PRO A 79 -0.19 5.03 12.57
CA PRO A 79 -0.76 6.16 13.31
C PRO A 79 -2.25 5.98 13.63
N GLU A 80 -2.68 6.42 14.81
CA GLU A 80 -4.08 6.27 15.27
C GLU A 80 -5.11 6.85 14.28
N PHE A 81 -4.77 7.96 13.62
CA PHE A 81 -5.71 8.67 12.75
C PHE A 81 -6.07 7.90 11.47
N ILE A 82 -5.26 6.93 11.03
CA ILE A 82 -5.57 6.12 9.85
C ILE A 82 -6.29 4.82 10.18
N LYS A 83 -6.32 4.40 11.45
CA LYS A 83 -6.92 3.11 11.86
C LYS A 83 -8.40 2.98 11.53
N GLY A 84 -9.12 4.11 11.40
CA GLY A 84 -10.54 4.11 11.05
C GLY A 84 -10.82 3.96 9.55
N VAL A 85 -9.81 4.11 8.70
CA VAL A 85 -9.93 4.10 7.23
C VAL A 85 -8.98 3.11 6.56
N LEU A 86 -8.05 2.51 7.32
CA LEU A 86 -7.18 1.43 6.87
C LEU A 86 -7.91 0.08 6.98
N ASP A 87 -7.88 -0.73 5.94
CA ASP A 87 -8.58 -2.02 5.93
C ASP A 87 -7.81 -3.12 6.66
N LEU A 88 -6.49 -3.15 6.51
CA LEU A 88 -5.65 -4.20 7.09
C LEU A 88 -4.27 -3.67 7.51
N THR A 89 -3.74 -4.22 8.60
CA THR A 89 -2.33 -4.09 8.99
C THR A 89 -1.71 -5.47 9.10
N VAL A 90 -0.52 -5.63 8.52
CA VAL A 90 0.27 -6.85 8.58
C VAL A 90 1.67 -6.49 9.05
N ASP A 91 2.14 -7.22 10.07
CA ASP A 91 3.50 -7.10 10.58
C ASP A 91 4.41 -8.08 9.79
N PRO A 92 5.46 -7.58 9.10
CA PRO A 92 6.42 -8.42 8.38
C PRO A 92 7.13 -9.47 9.25
N ALA A 93 7.16 -9.30 10.58
CA ALA A 93 7.69 -10.29 11.50
C ALA A 93 6.75 -11.49 11.72
N LEU A 94 5.48 -11.38 11.31
CA LEU A 94 4.46 -12.42 11.47
C LEU A 94 4.14 -13.13 10.15
N LEU A 95 4.09 -12.39 9.04
CA LEU A 95 3.83 -12.91 7.70
C LEU A 95 4.82 -12.28 6.72
N ASP A 96 5.47 -13.11 5.91
CA ASP A 96 6.38 -12.64 4.87
C ASP A 96 5.62 -12.08 3.66
N ALA A 97 6.34 -11.32 2.84
CA ALA A 97 5.76 -10.63 1.69
C ALA A 97 5.16 -11.58 0.65
N THR A 98 5.75 -12.76 0.46
CA THR A 98 5.25 -13.75 -0.49
C THR A 98 3.87 -14.24 -0.07
N ALA A 99 3.72 -14.65 1.19
CA ALA A 99 2.43 -15.11 1.71
C ALA A 99 1.37 -14.01 1.67
N VAL A 100 1.75 -12.77 1.97
CA VAL A 100 0.83 -11.63 1.91
C VAL A 100 0.43 -11.33 0.46
N ALA A 101 1.37 -11.33 -0.48
CA ALA A 101 1.10 -11.06 -1.89
C ALA A 101 0.15 -12.10 -2.50
N GLU A 102 0.35 -13.39 -2.21
CA GLU A 102 -0.55 -14.48 -2.65
C GLU A 102 -2.00 -14.21 -2.20
N GLU A 103 -2.19 -13.89 -0.92
CA GLU A 103 -3.52 -13.61 -0.35
C GLU A 103 -4.13 -12.29 -0.85
N LEU A 104 -3.31 -11.30 -1.22
CA LEU A 104 -3.79 -10.03 -1.78
C LEU A 104 -4.16 -10.15 -3.26
N ALA A 105 -3.51 -11.03 -4.02
CA ALA A 105 -3.73 -11.25 -5.44
C ALA A 105 -4.85 -12.25 -5.76
N ALA A 106 -5.26 -13.07 -4.78
CA ALA A 106 -6.34 -14.06 -4.88
C ALA A 106 -7.74 -13.45 -4.98
#